data_AF-A0A1G8EMV0-F1
#
_entry.id   AF-A0A1G8EMV0-F1
#
_cell.length_a   1.000
_cell.length_b   1.000
_cell.length_c   1.000
_cell.angle_alpha   90.00
_cell.angle_beta   90.00
_cell.angle_gamma   90.00
#
_symmetry.space_group_name_H-M   'P 1'
#
loop_
_entity.id
_entity.type
_entity.pdbx_description
1 polymer ?
#
loop_
_entity_poly.entity_id
_entity_poly.type
_entity_poly.pdbx_seq_one_letter_code
_entity_poly.pdbx_strand_id
1 'polypeptide(L)'
;MKKQIKNIATCCLAAIGILLSSCDAHKDFPDTAMKVGHILCTDGNVHSLEEVKAKKKEPIAVVFYINQKEDVEGNGYAVYLKDVNPTSFADSLGIIQGTSTSLTALDGNANTYSIYSTKDTSSPLAEEVFQLWRYGQSAYVPSVAQMRLLYSMKNVVNPYIIACGGTPLPDEANECWYWTSTEVKGQASVKAWLYSLESGGMLETPKIQAHKARPIVTLNN
;
A
#
# COMPACT_ATOMS: atom_id res chain seq x y z
N MET A 1 -52.45 -75.59 -39.59
CA MET A 1 -53.06 -74.32 -40.04
C MET A 1 -52.02 -73.21 -39.96
N LYS A 2 -51.75 -72.53 -41.10
CA LYS A 2 -51.37 -71.09 -41.28
C LYS A 2 -50.58 -70.40 -40.14
N LYS A 3 -49.47 -69.66 -40.31
CA LYS A 3 -48.82 -69.01 -41.46
C LYS A 3 -47.53 -68.34 -40.91
N GLN A 4 -46.50 -68.24 -41.74
CA GLN A 4 -45.26 -67.48 -41.52
C GLN A 4 -45.46 -65.96 -41.33
N ILE A 5 -44.42 -65.26 -40.81
CA ILE A 5 -43.82 -63.94 -41.18
C ILE A 5 -42.64 -63.74 -40.19
N LYS A 6 -41.34 -63.95 -40.48
CA LYS A 6 -40.34 -63.20 -41.30
C LYS A 6 -40.19 -61.69 -41.02
N ASN A 7 -39.02 -61.28 -40.52
CA ASN A 7 -38.16 -60.14 -40.94
C ASN A 7 -37.18 -59.78 -39.80
N ILE A 8 -35.87 -60.10 -39.88
CA ILE A 8 -34.77 -59.42 -40.61
C ILE A 8 -34.58 -57.97 -40.15
N ALA A 9 -33.51 -57.73 -39.38
CA ALA A 9 -32.63 -56.58 -39.52
C ALA A 9 -31.26 -56.89 -38.87
N THR A 10 -30.24 -56.88 -39.72
CA THR A 10 -28.83 -57.20 -39.46
C THR A 10 -28.02 -55.91 -39.26
N CYS A 11 -26.80 -56.06 -38.72
CA CYS A 11 -25.63 -55.16 -38.86
C CYS A 11 -25.62 -53.90 -37.97
N CYS A 12 -24.51 -53.34 -37.48
CA CYS A 12 -23.08 -53.66 -37.35
C CYS A 12 -22.45 -52.42 -36.65
N LEU A 13 -21.25 -52.58 -36.03
CA LEU A 13 -20.26 -51.52 -35.68
C LEU A 13 -20.66 -50.55 -34.53
N ALA A 14 -19.78 -50.04 -33.66
CA ALA A 14 -18.32 -49.91 -33.66
C ALA A 14 -17.79 -49.84 -32.20
N ALA A 15 -16.54 -50.27 -32.01
CA ALA A 15 -15.75 -50.06 -30.79
C ALA A 15 -15.16 -48.64 -30.77
N ILE A 16 -15.21 -47.96 -29.62
CA ILE A 16 -14.28 -46.86 -29.30
C ILE A 16 -13.91 -46.99 -27.82
N GLY A 17 -12.65 -47.38 -27.57
CA GLY A 17 -12.03 -47.28 -26.25
C GLY A 17 -11.67 -45.83 -25.97
N ILE A 18 -12.10 -45.33 -24.81
CA ILE A 18 -11.70 -44.00 -24.35
C ILE A 18 -10.49 -44.19 -23.44
N LEU A 19 -9.35 -43.74 -23.96
CA LEU A 19 -8.08 -43.61 -23.25
C LEU A 19 -8.24 -42.67 -22.05
N LEU A 20 -7.63 -43.09 -20.94
CA LEU A 20 -7.41 -42.29 -19.75
C LEU A 20 -6.53 -41.08 -20.10
N SER A 21 -7.13 -39.91 -20.33
CA SER A 21 -6.40 -38.64 -20.27
C SER A 21 -6.38 -38.17 -18.82
N SER A 22 -5.34 -38.58 -18.08
CA SER A 22 -4.92 -37.84 -16.89
C SER A 22 -4.45 -36.47 -17.37
N CYS A 23 -5.35 -35.49 -17.38
CA CYS A 23 -4.97 -34.10 -17.53
C CYS A 23 -4.21 -33.69 -16.27
N ASP A 24 -2.91 -34.01 -16.25
CA ASP A 24 -1.95 -33.30 -15.42
C ASP A 24 -1.84 -31.89 -15.96
N ALA A 25 -2.83 -31.07 -15.62
CA ALA A 25 -2.69 -29.64 -15.63
C ALA A 25 -2.09 -29.28 -14.27
N HIS A 26 -0.77 -29.40 -14.17
CA HIS A 26 0.01 -28.54 -13.29
C HIS A 26 -0.25 -27.10 -13.75
N LYS A 27 -1.36 -26.53 -13.28
CA LYS A 27 -1.53 -25.09 -13.26
C LYS A 27 -0.55 -24.63 -12.19
N ASP A 28 0.62 -24.19 -12.65
CA ASP A 28 1.37 -23.19 -11.92
C ASP A 28 0.44 -21.98 -11.80
N PHE A 29 -0.37 -21.98 -10.74
CA PHE A 29 -0.90 -20.74 -10.24
C PHE A 29 0.34 -19.96 -9.83
N PRO A 30 0.69 -18.84 -10.49
CA PRO A 30 1.59 -17.94 -9.83
C PRO A 30 0.89 -17.63 -8.50
N ASP A 31 1.57 -17.95 -7.40
CA ASP A 31 1.16 -17.55 -6.06
C ASP A 31 1.26 -16.02 -6.02
N THR A 32 0.27 -15.36 -6.64
CA THR A 32 0.12 -13.91 -6.84
C THR A 32 -0.47 -13.23 -5.63
N ALA A 33 -0.57 -13.93 -4.49
CA ALA A 33 -0.87 -13.30 -3.23
C ALA A 33 0.25 -12.30 -2.93
N MET A 34 -0.07 -11.01 -2.96
CA MET A 34 0.79 -9.93 -2.52
C MET A 34 1.35 -10.26 -1.13
N LYS A 35 2.67 -10.09 -0.93
CA LYS A 35 3.36 -10.35 0.35
C LYS A 35 4.03 -9.08 0.86
N VAL A 36 4.19 -8.96 2.17
CA VAL A 36 5.08 -7.95 2.76
C VAL A 36 6.48 -8.13 2.16
N GLY A 37 7.14 -7.02 1.82
CA GLY A 37 8.43 -7.02 1.14
C GLY A 37 8.33 -7.10 -0.39
N HIS A 38 7.14 -7.37 -0.95
CA HIS A 38 6.94 -7.16 -2.38
C HIS A 38 7.08 -5.67 -2.73
N ILE A 39 7.38 -5.41 -4.00
CA ILE A 39 7.79 -4.12 -4.50
C ILE A 39 6.72 -3.60 -5.45
N LEU A 40 6.18 -2.44 -5.14
CA LEU A 40 5.37 -1.67 -6.07
C LEU A 40 6.31 -0.98 -7.07
N CYS A 41 5.99 -1.07 -8.36
CA CYS A 41 6.76 -0.50 -9.46
C CYS A 41 6.00 0.65 -10.15
N THR A 42 6.70 1.41 -11.00
CA THR A 42 6.12 2.54 -11.77
C THR A 42 5.00 2.15 -12.73
N ASP A 43 4.91 0.87 -13.11
CA ASP A 43 3.82 0.32 -13.93
C ASP A 43 2.54 0.01 -13.14
N GLY A 44 2.50 0.35 -11.85
CA GLY A 44 1.35 0.14 -10.97
C GLY A 44 1.24 -1.27 -10.39
N ASN A 45 2.13 -2.20 -10.76
CA ASN A 45 2.05 -3.58 -10.33
C ASN A 45 3.00 -3.89 -9.17
N VAL A 46 2.62 -4.90 -8.39
CA VAL A 46 3.38 -5.39 -7.24
C VAL A 46 4.09 -6.70 -7.62
N HIS A 47 5.39 -6.78 -7.35
CA HIS A 47 6.27 -7.88 -7.75
C HIS A 47 7.14 -8.37 -6.60
N SER A 48 7.64 -9.59 -6.68
CA SER A 48 8.75 -9.99 -5.80
C SER A 48 10.02 -9.21 -6.17
N LEU A 49 10.97 -9.12 -5.23
CA LEU A 49 12.25 -8.46 -5.49
C LEU A 49 13.03 -9.15 -6.63
N GLU A 50 12.93 -10.48 -6.74
CA GLU A 50 13.56 -11.26 -7.81
C GLU A 50 12.98 -10.89 -9.17
N GLU A 51 11.66 -10.76 -9.27
CA GLU A 51 11.00 -10.35 -10.50
C GLU A 51 11.37 -8.93 -10.91
N VAL A 52 11.44 -8.00 -9.95
CA VAL A 52 11.89 -6.62 -10.22
C VAL A 52 13.29 -6.62 -10.84
N LYS A 53 14.22 -7.39 -10.25
CA LYS A 53 15.60 -7.50 -10.76
C LYS A 53 15.66 -8.17 -12.13
N ALA A 54 14.98 -9.31 -12.30
CA ALA A 54 15.00 -10.08 -13.54
C ALA A 54 14.38 -9.31 -14.71
N LYS A 55 13.26 -8.61 -14.47
CA LYS A 55 12.52 -7.84 -15.48
C LYS A 55 12.98 -6.38 -15.58
N LYS A 56 13.97 -5.96 -14.79
CA LYS A 56 14.49 -4.58 -14.70
C LYS A 56 13.38 -3.54 -14.50
N LYS A 57 12.43 -3.85 -13.63
CA LYS A 57 11.34 -2.91 -13.30
C LYS A 57 11.87 -1.79 -12.42
N GLU A 58 11.23 -0.62 -12.51
CA GLU A 58 11.59 0.54 -11.69
C GLU A 58 10.78 0.52 -10.38
N PRO A 59 11.43 0.28 -9.22
CA PRO A 59 10.75 0.18 -7.93
C PRO A 59 10.44 1.57 -7.36
N ILE A 60 9.36 1.69 -6.60
CA ILE A 60 8.95 2.96 -5.99
C ILE A 60 8.53 2.84 -4.52
N ALA A 61 8.01 1.69 -4.11
CA ALA A 61 7.57 1.46 -2.74
C ALA A 61 7.64 -0.03 -2.36
N VAL A 62 7.71 -0.31 -1.06
CA VAL A 62 7.75 -1.67 -0.49
C VAL A 62 6.47 -1.95 0.27
N VAL A 63 5.79 -3.05 -0.01
CA VAL A 63 4.59 -3.49 0.71
C VAL A 63 4.96 -3.77 2.17
N PHE A 64 4.29 -3.11 3.11
CA PHE A 64 4.51 -3.29 4.55
C PHE A 64 3.27 -3.78 5.29
N TYR A 65 2.10 -3.70 4.67
CA TYR A 65 0.84 -4.15 5.26
C TYR A 65 -0.05 -4.79 4.20
N ILE A 66 -0.68 -5.91 4.56
CA ILE A 66 -1.70 -6.58 3.75
C ILE A 66 -2.98 -6.51 4.56
N ASN A 67 -4.02 -5.95 3.95
CA ASN A 67 -5.32 -5.88 4.57
C ASN A 67 -6.02 -7.24 4.50
N GLN A 68 -6.54 -7.69 5.64
CA GLN A 68 -7.33 -8.93 5.75
C GLN A 68 -8.80 -8.65 6.10
N LYS A 69 -9.19 -7.38 6.22
CA LYS A 69 -10.54 -6.98 6.64
C LYS A 69 -11.24 -6.21 5.52
N GLU A 70 -12.51 -6.51 5.31
CA GLU A 70 -13.34 -5.86 4.29
C GLU A 70 -13.71 -4.41 4.64
N ASP A 71 -13.57 -3.99 5.90
CA ASP A 71 -13.93 -2.65 6.39
C ASP A 71 -12.81 -1.60 6.28
N VAL A 72 -11.63 -2.01 5.81
CA VAL A 72 -10.49 -1.13 5.58
C VAL A 72 -10.29 -0.96 4.07
N GLU A 73 -10.11 0.28 3.62
CA GLU A 73 -9.93 0.59 2.19
C GLU A 73 -8.64 -0.02 1.64
N GLY A 74 -8.76 -0.69 0.49
CA GLY A 74 -7.66 -1.30 -0.25
C GLY A 74 -7.18 -2.63 0.33
N ASN A 75 -6.30 -3.30 -0.42
CA ASN A 75 -5.72 -4.60 -0.10
C ASN A 75 -4.45 -4.52 0.74
N GLY A 76 -3.93 -3.32 0.99
CA GLY A 76 -2.69 -3.14 1.75
C GLY A 76 -2.06 -1.77 1.53
N TYR A 77 -0.89 -1.59 2.14
CA TYR A 77 -0.10 -0.37 2.04
C TYR A 77 1.34 -0.67 1.62
N ALA A 78 1.89 0.21 0.78
CA ALA A 78 3.30 0.23 0.44
C ALA A 78 3.94 1.56 0.86
N VAL A 79 5.19 1.49 1.36
CA VAL A 79 5.96 2.64 1.84
C VAL A 79 6.96 3.07 0.78
N TYR A 80 7.04 4.37 0.50
CA TYR A 80 7.96 4.91 -0.51
C TYR A 80 9.43 4.68 -0.14
N LEU A 81 10.27 4.51 -1.16
CA LEU A 81 11.71 4.26 -1.00
C LEU A 81 12.46 5.44 -0.37
N LYS A 82 11.90 6.65 -0.39
CA LYS A 82 12.54 7.88 0.09
C LYS A 82 11.57 8.76 0.88
N ASP A 83 12.13 9.57 1.77
CA ASP A 83 11.44 10.65 2.46
C ASP A 83 11.12 11.80 1.49
N VAL A 84 10.08 12.58 1.79
CA VAL A 84 9.95 13.94 1.25
C VAL A 84 10.76 14.91 2.09
N ASN A 85 11.09 16.06 1.52
CA ASN A 85 11.87 17.08 2.22
C ASN A 85 11.16 17.56 3.49
N PRO A 86 11.92 17.94 4.54
CA PRO A 86 11.33 18.54 5.72
C PRO A 86 10.53 19.79 5.39
N THR A 87 9.28 19.82 5.79
CA THR A 87 8.36 20.92 5.49
C THR A 87 7.30 21.04 6.58
N SER A 88 6.55 22.13 6.59
CA SER A 88 5.51 22.36 7.58
C SER A 88 4.22 21.60 7.22
N PHE A 89 3.52 21.15 8.25
CA PHE A 89 2.19 20.56 8.10
C PHE A 89 1.20 21.60 7.55
N ALA A 90 1.32 22.85 8.01
CA ALA A 90 0.56 24.00 7.52
C ALA A 90 1.45 25.24 7.49
N ASP A 91 1.14 26.20 6.64
CA ASP A 91 1.81 27.50 6.56
C ASP A 91 1.40 28.47 7.68
N SER A 92 0.25 28.23 8.31
CA SER A 92 -0.27 29.04 9.41
C SER A 92 -0.90 28.21 10.53
N LEU A 93 -1.17 28.87 11.67
CA LEU A 93 -1.85 28.28 12.83
C LEU A 93 -3.24 28.90 13.00
N GLY A 94 -4.15 28.19 13.67
CA GLY A 94 -5.51 28.64 13.96
C GLY A 94 -6.58 27.98 13.09
N ILE A 95 -6.19 27.21 12.08
CA ILE A 95 -7.09 26.55 11.13
C ILE A 95 -7.12 25.04 11.38
N ILE A 96 -8.32 24.50 11.57
CA ILE A 96 -8.58 23.05 11.57
C ILE A 96 -8.71 22.62 10.11
N GLN A 97 -7.84 21.71 9.66
CA GLN A 97 -7.77 21.29 8.26
C GLN A 97 -8.61 20.05 7.95
N GLY A 98 -9.50 19.65 8.88
CA GLY A 98 -10.50 18.61 8.65
C GLY A 98 -9.95 17.19 8.59
N THR A 99 -8.79 16.93 9.20
CA THR A 99 -8.29 15.56 9.37
C THR A 99 -9.01 14.87 10.52
N SER A 100 -8.95 13.55 10.56
CA SER A 100 -9.34 12.86 11.79
C SER A 100 -8.31 13.13 12.90
N THR A 101 -8.81 13.22 14.13
CA THR A 101 -7.96 13.25 15.33
C THR A 101 -7.81 11.85 15.94
N SER A 102 -8.13 10.81 15.16
CA SER A 102 -8.13 9.43 15.61
C SER A 102 -6.73 8.82 15.53
N LEU A 103 -6.27 8.24 16.64
CA LEU A 103 -4.98 7.55 16.67
C LEU A 103 -5.05 6.11 16.12
N THR A 104 -6.24 5.62 15.78
CA THR A 104 -6.47 4.23 15.36
C THR A 104 -7.09 4.11 13.98
N ALA A 105 -7.47 5.22 13.34
CA ALA A 105 -8.03 5.21 12.00
C ALA A 105 -6.92 5.10 10.95
N LEU A 106 -7.14 4.26 9.94
CA LEU A 106 -6.24 4.07 8.80
C LEU A 106 -6.64 5.02 7.65
N ASP A 107 -6.67 6.31 7.94
CA ASP A 107 -7.32 7.34 7.09
C ASP A 107 -6.33 8.36 6.52
N GLY A 108 -5.06 7.99 6.37
CA GLY A 108 -4.02 8.93 5.94
C GLY A 108 -4.27 9.55 4.58
N ASN A 109 -4.91 8.82 3.66
CA ASN A 109 -5.28 9.34 2.34
C ASN A 109 -6.33 10.45 2.45
N ALA A 110 -7.45 10.15 3.13
CA ALA A 110 -8.52 11.12 3.36
C ALA A 110 -8.00 12.36 4.11
N ASN A 111 -7.19 12.16 5.15
CA ASN A 111 -6.58 13.28 5.89
C ASN A 111 -5.67 14.12 4.99
N THR A 112 -4.84 13.49 4.16
CA THR A 112 -3.93 14.20 3.25
C THR A 112 -4.70 15.02 2.21
N TYR A 113 -5.82 14.51 1.73
CA TYR A 113 -6.72 15.28 0.88
C TYR A 113 -7.37 16.46 1.62
N SER A 114 -7.81 16.27 2.87
CA SER A 114 -8.38 17.35 3.68
C SER A 114 -7.38 18.50 3.90
N ILE A 115 -6.12 18.19 4.27
CA ILE A 115 -5.08 19.22 4.46
C ILE A 115 -4.69 19.91 3.16
N TYR A 116 -4.69 19.19 2.03
CA TYR A 116 -4.41 19.76 0.71
C TYR A 116 -5.53 20.69 0.21
N SER A 117 -6.79 20.33 0.46
CA SER A 117 -7.96 21.05 -0.06
C SER A 117 -8.47 22.18 0.85
N THR A 118 -7.86 22.36 2.02
CA THR A 118 -8.20 23.48 2.92
C THR A 118 -7.84 24.81 2.26
N LYS A 119 -8.80 25.74 2.21
CA LYS A 119 -8.62 27.04 1.52
C LYS A 119 -8.04 28.14 2.42
N ASP A 120 -8.24 28.03 3.72
CA ASP A 120 -7.87 29.08 4.68
C ASP A 120 -6.40 28.99 5.13
N THR A 121 -5.69 27.90 4.78
CA THR A 121 -4.26 27.67 5.03
C THR A 121 -3.75 26.67 4.01
N SER A 122 -2.52 26.86 3.51
CA SER A 122 -1.88 25.87 2.64
C SER A 122 -1.15 24.81 3.47
N SER A 123 -0.94 23.63 2.88
CA SER A 123 -0.13 22.56 3.46
C SER A 123 1.07 22.26 2.57
N PRO A 124 2.25 22.85 2.85
CA PRO A 124 3.49 22.52 2.15
C PRO A 124 3.80 21.01 2.18
N LEU A 125 3.49 20.34 3.30
CA LEU A 125 3.57 18.89 3.41
C LEU A 125 2.71 18.15 2.40
N ALA A 126 1.44 18.54 2.27
CA ALA A 126 0.55 17.89 1.31
C ALA A 126 1.01 18.16 -0.13
N GLU A 127 1.43 19.38 -0.43
CA GLU A 127 1.96 19.74 -1.75
C GLU A 127 3.18 18.89 -2.14
N GLU A 128 4.16 18.71 -1.25
CA GLU A 128 5.33 17.85 -1.47
C GLU A 128 4.93 16.40 -1.77
N VAL A 129 3.96 15.86 -1.05
CA VAL A 129 3.51 14.48 -1.28
C VAL A 129 2.68 14.35 -2.56
N PHE A 130 1.85 15.34 -2.89
CA PHE A 130 1.08 15.36 -4.15
C PHE A 130 1.98 15.44 -5.38
N GLN A 131 3.15 16.06 -5.29
CA GLN A 131 4.14 16.08 -6.38
C GLN A 131 4.73 14.70 -6.70
N LEU A 132 4.66 13.74 -5.77
CA LEU A 132 5.04 12.35 -6.02
C LEU A 132 4.07 11.61 -6.94
N TRP A 133 2.92 12.22 -7.27
CA TRP A 133 1.95 11.66 -8.19
C TRP A 133 2.52 11.60 -9.61
N ARG A 134 3.18 10.49 -9.92
CA ARG A 134 3.51 10.06 -11.27
C ARG A 134 2.81 8.73 -11.56
N TYR A 135 2.33 8.57 -12.79
CA TYR A 135 1.81 7.30 -13.32
C TYR A 135 0.61 6.70 -12.56
N GLY A 136 -0.27 7.55 -11.99
CA GLY A 136 -1.56 7.10 -11.45
C GLY A 136 -1.55 6.61 -10.00
N GLN A 137 -0.49 6.86 -9.23
CA GLN A 137 -0.37 6.39 -7.85
C GLN A 137 -0.48 7.53 -6.83
N SER A 138 -1.51 7.46 -5.99
CA SER A 138 -1.85 8.49 -5.01
C SER A 138 -1.03 8.31 -3.72
N ALA A 139 0.19 8.85 -3.70
CA ALA A 139 0.97 8.96 -2.46
C ALA A 139 0.23 9.85 -1.46
N TYR A 140 0.35 9.54 -0.18
CA TYR A 140 -0.20 10.37 0.89
C TYR A 140 0.63 10.28 2.18
N VAL A 141 0.42 11.24 3.08
CA VAL A 141 1.04 11.24 4.40
C VAL A 141 0.32 10.22 5.29
N PRO A 142 1.01 9.21 5.84
CA PRO A 142 0.37 8.19 6.67
C PRO A 142 -0.28 8.79 7.92
N SER A 143 -1.41 8.22 8.34
CA SER A 143 -1.99 8.47 9.67
C SER A 143 -1.10 7.89 10.77
N VAL A 144 -1.34 8.28 12.04
CA VAL A 144 -0.67 7.66 13.20
C VAL A 144 -0.83 6.13 13.20
N ALA A 145 -2.01 5.62 12.87
CA ALA A 145 -2.25 4.18 12.86
C ALA A 145 -1.44 3.47 11.77
N GLN A 146 -1.32 4.07 10.57
CA GLN A 146 -0.49 3.53 9.49
C GLN A 146 1.01 3.61 9.82
N MET A 147 1.45 4.65 10.53
CA MET A 147 2.83 4.73 11.03
C MET A 147 3.15 3.64 12.06
N ARG A 148 2.19 3.27 12.91
CA ARG A 148 2.35 2.13 13.84
C ARG A 148 2.51 0.81 13.11
N LEU A 149 1.72 0.58 12.05
CA LEU A 149 1.87 -0.60 11.19
C LEU A 149 3.27 -0.62 10.55
N LEU A 150 3.70 0.52 9.98
CA LEU A 150 5.01 0.64 9.36
C LEU A 150 6.14 0.38 10.36
N TYR A 151 6.06 0.97 11.54
CA TYR A 151 7.03 0.76 12.62
C TYR A 151 7.18 -0.72 12.99
N SER A 152 6.06 -1.43 13.13
CA SER A 152 6.08 -2.87 13.46
C SER A 152 6.77 -3.74 12.40
N MET A 153 6.82 -3.26 11.16
CA MET A 153 7.39 -3.98 10.01
C MET A 153 8.73 -3.42 9.55
N LYS A 154 9.26 -2.37 10.21
CA LYS A 154 10.49 -1.65 9.82
C LYS A 154 11.65 -2.59 9.49
N ASN A 155 11.96 -3.51 10.40
CA ASN A 155 13.07 -4.45 10.26
C ASN A 155 12.89 -5.43 9.09
N VAL A 156 11.63 -5.74 8.74
CA VAL A 156 11.29 -6.60 7.62
C VAL A 156 11.42 -5.85 6.29
N VAL A 157 11.01 -4.58 6.24
CA VAL A 157 10.97 -3.80 4.98
C VAL A 157 12.28 -3.12 4.64
N ASN A 158 13.11 -2.74 5.63
CA ASN A 158 14.38 -2.04 5.39
C ASN A 158 15.32 -2.76 4.41
N PRO A 159 15.51 -4.10 4.48
CA PRO A 159 16.33 -4.82 3.49
C PRO A 159 15.82 -4.64 2.05
N TYR A 160 14.51 -4.59 1.84
CA TYR A 160 13.91 -4.39 0.52
C TYR A 160 14.04 -2.93 0.06
N ILE A 161 13.86 -1.96 0.96
CA ILE A 161 14.08 -0.54 0.67
C ILE A 161 15.53 -0.33 0.18
N ILE A 162 16.50 -0.89 0.90
CA ILE A 162 17.93 -0.82 0.53
C ILE A 162 18.17 -1.51 -0.81
N ALA A 163 17.63 -2.71 -1.01
CA ALA A 163 17.80 -3.46 -2.26
C ALA A 163 17.20 -2.75 -3.49
N CYS A 164 16.22 -1.87 -3.28
CA CYS A 164 15.61 -1.03 -4.30
C CYS A 164 16.27 0.36 -4.43
N GLY A 165 17.38 0.63 -3.74
CA GLY A 165 18.10 1.92 -3.80
C GLY A 165 17.43 3.06 -3.03
N GLY A 166 16.55 2.72 -2.08
CA GLY A 166 15.94 3.67 -1.15
C GLY A 166 16.80 3.97 0.08
N THR A 167 16.33 4.92 0.89
CA THR A 167 16.92 5.23 2.20
C THR A 167 16.16 4.44 3.26
N PRO A 168 16.84 3.59 4.06
CA PRO A 168 16.20 2.81 5.11
C PRO A 168 15.50 3.70 6.13
N LEU A 169 14.45 3.16 6.74
CA LEU A 169 13.77 3.81 7.85
C LEU A 169 14.72 3.82 9.06
N PRO A 170 14.74 4.92 9.84
CA PRO A 170 15.81 5.18 10.80
C PRO A 170 15.74 4.29 12.04
N ASP A 171 16.92 3.91 12.51
CA ASP A 171 17.18 3.35 13.85
C ASP A 171 17.87 4.38 14.78
N GLU A 172 18.20 5.57 14.26
CA GLU A 172 18.90 6.62 15.00
C GLU A 172 17.93 7.70 15.50
N ALA A 173 18.09 8.11 16.76
CA ALA A 173 17.20 9.06 17.42
C ALA A 173 17.16 10.46 16.76
N ASN A 174 18.24 10.90 16.13
CA ASN A 174 18.38 12.27 15.64
C ASN A 174 17.57 12.54 14.36
N GLU A 175 17.20 11.49 13.62
CA GLU A 175 16.49 11.61 12.35
C GLU A 175 15.22 10.74 12.29
N CYS A 176 14.60 10.48 13.45
CA CYS A 176 13.51 9.52 13.57
C CYS A 176 12.09 10.10 13.47
N TRP A 177 11.92 11.42 13.55
CA TRP A 177 10.62 12.06 13.65
C TRP A 177 10.01 12.36 12.28
N TYR A 178 8.80 11.84 12.08
CA TYR A 178 8.04 11.96 10.84
C TYR A 178 6.68 12.60 11.07
N TRP A 179 6.28 13.50 10.18
CA TRP A 179 4.89 13.94 10.12
C TRP A 179 3.95 12.77 9.87
N THR A 180 2.84 12.78 10.61
CA THR A 180 1.64 12.02 10.28
C THR A 180 0.57 12.99 9.78
N SER A 181 -0.46 12.48 9.11
CA SER A 181 -1.61 13.28 8.69
C SER A 181 -2.67 13.47 9.78
N THR A 182 -2.41 13.04 11.03
CA THR A 182 -3.37 13.09 12.13
C THR A 182 -3.19 14.35 12.97
N GLU A 183 -4.23 15.19 13.06
CA GLU A 183 -4.25 16.36 13.96
C GLU A 183 -4.41 15.97 15.45
N VAL A 184 -3.97 16.84 16.36
CA VAL A 184 -4.09 16.60 17.82
C VAL A 184 -5.50 16.92 18.31
N LYS A 185 -6.16 15.96 18.96
CA LYS A 185 -7.50 16.17 19.54
C LYS A 185 -7.50 17.34 20.54
N GLY A 186 -8.44 18.28 20.37
CA GLY A 186 -8.54 19.48 21.20
C GLY A 186 -7.53 20.59 20.87
N GLN A 187 -6.56 20.33 19.97
CA GLN A 187 -5.54 21.29 19.53
C GLN A 187 -5.36 21.26 18.00
N ALA A 188 -6.36 20.76 17.26
CA ALA A 188 -6.25 20.52 15.82
C ALA A 188 -5.96 21.80 15.02
N SER A 189 -6.38 22.97 15.51
CA SER A 189 -6.08 24.24 14.86
C SER A 189 -4.59 24.61 14.88
N VAL A 190 -3.79 24.01 15.77
CA VAL A 190 -2.40 24.44 16.01
C VAL A 190 -1.37 23.32 15.98
N LYS A 191 -1.76 22.07 16.24
CA LYS A 191 -0.83 20.94 16.35
C LYS A 191 -1.27 19.71 15.56
N ALA A 192 -0.28 18.99 15.05
CA ALA A 192 -0.41 17.66 14.49
C ALA A 192 0.59 16.70 15.16
N TRP A 193 0.43 15.40 14.91
CA TRP A 193 1.30 14.38 15.50
C TRP A 193 2.54 14.14 14.64
N LEU A 194 3.70 14.17 15.29
CA LEU A 194 4.89 13.45 14.83
C LEU A 194 4.87 12.02 15.38
N TYR A 195 5.46 11.11 14.61
CA TYR A 195 5.70 9.72 15.01
C TYR A 195 7.17 9.37 14.82
N SER A 196 7.78 8.72 15.82
CA SER A 196 9.16 8.23 15.75
C SER A 196 9.19 6.83 15.16
N LEU A 197 9.89 6.66 14.04
CA LEU A 197 10.16 5.33 13.49
C LEU A 197 11.32 4.60 14.20
N GLU A 198 11.99 5.24 15.16
CA GLU A 198 13.02 4.60 16.00
C GLU A 198 12.39 3.96 17.25
N SER A 199 11.60 4.73 18.01
CA SER A 199 11.05 4.30 19.31
C SER A 199 9.55 4.02 19.31
N GLY A 200 8.82 4.33 18.23
CA GLY A 200 7.36 4.30 18.22
C GLY A 200 6.70 5.40 19.06
N GLY A 201 7.50 6.38 19.53
CA GLY A 201 7.04 7.52 20.28
C GLY A 201 6.19 8.49 19.45
N MET A 202 5.34 9.26 20.13
CA MET A 202 4.54 10.31 19.52
C MET A 202 4.82 11.65 20.19
N LEU A 203 4.82 12.71 19.39
CA LEU A 203 5.03 14.07 19.87
C LEU A 203 4.01 15.01 19.27
N GLU A 204 3.30 15.76 20.11
CA GLU A 204 2.46 16.86 19.63
C GLU A 204 3.37 17.99 19.15
N THR A 205 3.20 18.46 17.93
CA THR A 205 4.10 19.47 17.35
C THR A 205 3.31 20.57 16.66
N PRO A 206 3.69 21.85 16.84
CA PRO A 206 3.08 22.95 16.11
C PRO A 206 3.18 22.73 14.60
N LYS A 207 2.07 22.92 13.87
CA LYS A 207 2.00 22.61 12.42
C LYS A 207 3.00 23.37 11.55
N ILE A 208 3.48 24.51 12.03
CA ILE A 208 4.46 25.37 11.33
C ILE A 208 5.91 24.86 11.41
N GLN A 209 6.20 23.83 12.21
CA GLN A 209 7.54 23.25 12.30
C GLN A 209 7.86 22.41 11.05
N ALA A 210 9.13 22.39 10.64
CA ALA A 210 9.56 21.61 9.50
C ALA A 210 10.00 20.20 9.91
N HIS A 211 9.32 19.18 9.42
CA HIS A 211 9.71 17.76 9.57
C HIS A 211 9.48 17.01 8.27
N LYS A 212 10.23 15.92 8.09
CA LYS A 212 10.06 15.03 6.94
C LYS A 212 8.79 14.18 7.09
N ALA A 213 8.32 13.63 5.97
CA ALA A 213 7.36 12.55 5.96
C ALA A 213 7.89 11.38 5.13
N ARG A 214 7.46 10.17 5.47
CA ARG A 214 7.69 8.97 4.67
C ARG A 214 6.34 8.59 4.03
N PRO A 215 6.10 8.95 2.76
CA PRO A 215 4.81 8.73 2.13
C PRO A 215 4.50 7.25 1.97
N ILE A 216 3.21 6.95 1.93
CA ILE A 216 2.69 5.61 1.63
C ILE A 216 1.64 5.69 0.52
N VAL A 217 1.27 4.54 -0.02
CA VAL A 217 0.21 4.39 -1.02
C VAL A 217 -0.68 3.20 -0.66
N THR A 218 -1.97 3.33 -0.95
CA THR A 218 -2.95 2.25 -0.83
C THR A 218 -2.90 1.38 -2.08
N LEU A 219 -2.89 0.07 -1.89
CA LEU A 219 -2.86 -0.93 -2.96
C LEU A 219 -4.28 -1.44 -3.20
N ASN A 220 -4.78 -1.37 -4.43
CA ASN A 220 -6.21 -1.65 -4.75
C ASN A 220 -6.44 -2.87 -5.66
N ASN A 221 -5.43 -3.70 -5.91
CA ASN A 221 -5.46 -4.79 -6.90
C ASN A 221 -6.69 -5.72 -6.89
#